data_AF-X1BIG4-F1
#
_entry.id   AF-X1BIG4-F1
#
_cell.length_a   1.000
_cell.length_b   1.000
_cell.length_c   1.000
_cell.angle_alpha   90.00
_cell.angle_beta   90.00
_cell.angle_gamma   90.00
#
_symmetry.space_group_name_H-M   'P 1'
#
loop_
_entity.id
_entity.type
_entity.pdbx_description
1 polymer ?
#
loop_
_entity_poly.entity_id
_entity_poly.type
_entity_poly.pdbx_seq_one_letter_code
_entity_poly.pdbx_strand_id
1 'polypeptide(L)'
;MARELTQNRWNWSQKDQKWIFIECDDNGTLLYHYQINPPKEFTELTMKIKILNDKLIMCKDPKENSDIFNEMMKVSKRMQSMGKSC
;
A
#
# COMPACT_ATOMS: atom_id res chain seq x y z
N MET A 1 -9.60 -8.32 -16.24
CA MET A 1 -10.66 -8.16 -15.22
C MET A 1 -10.22 -7.05 -14.28
N ALA A 2 -11.05 -6.05 -14.00
CA ALA A 2 -10.73 -5.04 -12.99
C ALA A 2 -10.71 -5.72 -11.62
N ARG A 3 -9.70 -5.43 -10.79
CA ARG A 3 -9.58 -6.00 -9.44
C ARG A 3 -10.73 -5.46 -8.59
N GLU A 4 -11.46 -6.34 -7.92
CA GLU A 4 -12.54 -5.94 -7.01
C GLU A 4 -11.98 -5.09 -5.87
N LEU A 5 -12.68 -3.99 -5.54
CA LEU A 5 -12.32 -3.12 -4.43
C LEU A 5 -12.59 -3.86 -3.13
N THR A 6 -11.61 -3.89 -2.22
CA THR A 6 -11.72 -4.62 -0.96
C THR A 6 -12.02 -3.66 0.17
N GLN A 7 -12.89 -4.09 1.09
CA GLN A 7 -13.27 -3.33 2.28
C GLN A 7 -12.10 -3.18 3.26
N ASN A 8 -12.20 -2.17 4.13
CA ASN A 8 -11.28 -1.85 5.23
C ASN A 8 -9.82 -1.61 4.80
N ARG A 9 -9.61 -1.24 3.52
CA ARG A 9 -8.31 -0.79 3.01
C ARG A 9 -8.46 0.23 1.91
N TRP A 10 -7.37 0.98 1.67
CA TRP A 10 -7.26 1.86 0.52
C TRP A 10 -7.06 1.06 -0.76
N ASN A 11 -7.86 1.37 -1.78
CA ASN A 11 -7.78 0.81 -3.12
C ASN A 11 -7.50 1.94 -4.11
N TRP A 12 -6.67 1.67 -5.12
CA TRP A 12 -6.55 2.57 -6.27
C TRP A 12 -7.54 2.16 -7.36
N SER A 13 -8.52 3.01 -7.66
CA SER A 13 -9.40 2.82 -8.82
C SER A 13 -8.75 3.40 -10.06
N GLN A 14 -8.32 2.53 -10.97
CA GLN A 14 -7.82 2.95 -12.29
C GLN A 14 -8.92 3.61 -13.14
N LYS A 15 -10.17 3.19 -12.98
CA LYS A 15 -11.32 3.74 -13.71
C LYS A 15 -11.59 5.19 -13.31
N ASP A 16 -11.59 5.44 -12.00
CA ASP A 16 -11.97 6.75 -11.45
C ASP A 16 -10.75 7.65 -11.19
N GLN A 17 -9.53 7.12 -11.37
CA GLN A 17 -8.25 7.78 -11.08
C GLN A 17 -8.21 8.37 -9.66
N LYS A 18 -8.75 7.60 -8.71
CA LYS A 18 -8.92 8.02 -7.30
C LYS A 18 -8.61 6.87 -6.35
N TRP A 19 -8.21 7.23 -5.15
CA TRP A 19 -8.15 6.33 -4.01
C TRP A 19 -9.54 6.18 -3.40
N ILE A 20 -9.92 4.93 -3.12
CA ILE A 20 -11.21 4.55 -2.56
C ILE A 20 -10.99 3.73 -1.30
N PHE A 21 -11.54 4.18 -0.19
CA PHE A 21 -11.64 3.41 1.05
C PHE A 21 -13.10 3.04 1.27
N ILE A 22 -13.37 1.75 1.50
CA ILE A 22 -14.72 1.24 1.73
C ILE A 22 -14.77 0.74 3.17
N GLU A 23 -15.58 1.37 4.01
CA GLU A 23 -15.86 0.89 5.38
C GLU A 23 -17.30 0.41 5.49
N CYS A 24 -17.51 -0.56 6.37
CA CYS A 24 -18.84 -1.00 6.76
C CYS A 24 -19.18 -0.31 8.07
N ASP A 25 -20.29 0.40 8.12
CA ASP A 25 -20.79 0.97 9.37
C ASP A 25 -21.42 -0.12 10.27
N ASP A 26 -21.79 0.27 11.49
CA ASP A 26 -22.39 -0.62 12.49
C ASP A 26 -23.75 -1.20 12.05
N ASN A 27 -24.38 -0.61 11.04
CA ASN A 27 -25.66 -1.06 10.48
C ASN A 27 -25.48 -1.96 9.24
N GLY A 28 -24.24 -2.25 8.83
CA GLY A 28 -23.96 -3.04 7.63
C GLY A 28 -23.96 -2.23 6.31
N THR A 29 -24.05 -0.91 6.38
CA THR A 29 -24.03 -0.02 5.21
C THR A 29 -22.60 0.24 4.77
N LEU A 30 -22.36 0.20 3.45
CA LEU A 30 -21.06 0.52 2.86
C LEU A 30 -20.90 2.03 2.68
N LEU A 31 -19.87 2.59 3.33
CA LEU A 31 -19.46 3.98 3.17
C LEU A 31 -18.22 4.04 2.28
N TYR A 32 -18.28 4.89 1.25
CA TYR A 32 -17.20 5.07 0.29
C TYR A 32 -16.52 6.42 0.50
N HIS A 33 -15.22 6.40 0.76
CA HIS A 33 -14.38 7.58 0.89
C HIS A 33 -13.48 7.71 -0.32
N TYR A 34 -13.48 8.88 -0.95
CA TYR A 34 -12.71 9.14 -2.16
C TYR A 34 -11.68 10.23 -1.91
N GLN A 35 -10.47 10.04 -2.42
CA GLN A 35 -9.46 11.11 -2.47
C GLN A 35 -8.61 11.00 -3.74
N ILE A 36 -8.15 12.15 -4.22
CA ILE A 36 -7.26 12.24 -5.38
C ILE A 36 -5.82 11.94 -4.93
N ASN A 37 -5.42 12.58 -3.83
CA ASN A 37 -4.07 12.42 -3.30
C ASN A 37 -3.86 11.03 -2.69
N PRO A 38 -2.67 10.45 -2.81
CA PRO A 38 -2.36 9.19 -2.16
C PRO A 38 -2.49 9.28 -0.64
N PRO A 39 -2.90 8.18 0.03
CA PRO A 39 -2.84 8.10 1.49
C PRO A 39 -1.43 8.41 1.97
N LYS A 40 -1.31 9.09 3.12
CA LYS A 40 -0.01 9.42 3.71
C LYS A 40 0.85 8.17 3.90
N GLU A 41 0.26 7.11 4.46
CA GLU A 41 0.92 5.82 4.64
C GLU A 41 1.43 5.24 3.32
N PHE A 42 0.67 5.35 2.22
CA PHE A 42 1.14 4.89 0.91
C PHE A 42 2.42 5.61 0.49
N THR A 43 2.43 6.94 0.60
CA THR A 43 3.59 7.76 0.23
C THR A 43 4.83 7.40 1.04
N GLU A 44 4.67 7.21 2.36
CA GLU A 44 5.75 6.80 3.26
C GLU A 44 6.30 5.41 2.91
N LEU A 45 5.42 4.44 2.65
CA LEU A 45 5.80 3.08 2.27
C LEU A 45 6.49 3.07 0.89
N THR A 46 6.04 3.86 -0.08
CA THR A 46 6.70 4.00 -1.38
C THR A 46 8.11 4.57 -1.23
N MET A 47 8.30 5.57 -0.36
CA MET A 47 9.63 6.10 -0.06
C MET A 47 10.54 5.04 0.57
N LYS A 48 10.02 4.21 1.47
CA LYS A 48 10.78 3.08 2.05
C LYS A 48 11.18 2.06 0.99
N ILE A 49 10.27 1.69 0.08
CA ILE A 49 10.60 0.79 -1.04
C ILE A 49 11.72 1.37 -1.89
N LYS A 50 11.66 2.66 -2.22
CA LYS A 50 12.71 3.33 -2.99
C LYS A 50 14.07 3.21 -2.31
N ILE A 51 14.15 3.55 -1.02
CA ILE A 51 15.39 3.46 -0.23
C ILE A 51 15.92 2.02 -0.20
N LEU A 52 15.04 1.03 0.02
CA LEU A 52 15.45 -0.37 0.06
C LEU A 52 15.93 -0.86 -1.32
N ASN A 53 15.28 -0.44 -2.40
CA ASN A 53 15.68 -0.78 -3.76
C ASN A 53 17.07 -0.18 -4.11
N ASP A 54 17.31 1.08 -3.73
CA ASP A 54 18.61 1.73 -3.93
C ASP A 54 19.72 0.97 -3.19
N LYS A 55 19.45 0.46 -1.98
CA LYS A 55 20.38 -0.40 -1.23
C LYS A 55 20.58 -1.75 -1.92
N LEU A 56 19.50 -2.37 -2.40
CA LEU A 56 19.55 -3.69 -3.06
C LEU A 56 20.47 -3.65 -4.28
N ILE A 57 20.40 -2.58 -5.09
CA ILE A 57 21.22 -2.39 -6.30
C ILE A 57 22.72 -2.32 -5.97
N MET A 58 23.07 -1.70 -4.84
CA MET A 58 24.48 -1.52 -4.44
C MET A 58 25.03 -2.67 -3.60
N CYS A 59 24.17 -3.56 -3.09
CA CYS A 59 24.52 -4.63 -2.19
C CYS A 59 25.27 -5.76 -2.91
N LYS A 60 26.51 -6.04 -2.49
CA LYS A 60 27.32 -7.15 -3.01
C LYS A 60 27.26 -8.40 -2.16
N ASP A 61 26.92 -8.25 -0.88
CA ASP A 61 26.79 -9.37 0.05
C ASP A 61 25.43 -10.09 -0.17
N PRO A 62 25.42 -11.40 -0.45
CA PRO A 62 24.18 -12.13 -0.69
C PRO A 62 23.24 -12.20 0.52
N LYS A 63 23.79 -12.20 1.74
CA LYS A 63 22.98 -12.29 2.96
C LYS A 63 22.28 -10.96 3.23
N GLU A 64 23.02 -9.86 3.17
CA GLU A 64 22.46 -8.51 3.26
C GLU A 64 21.43 -8.25 2.15
N ASN A 65 21.68 -8.73 0.92
CA ASN A 65 20.71 -8.65 -0.18
C ASN A 65 19.38 -9.35 0.16
N SER A 66 19.45 -10.57 0.72
CA SER A 66 18.28 -11.32 1.16
C SER A 66 17.52 -10.59 2.27
N ASP A 67 18.23 -10.00 3.24
CA ASP A 67 17.61 -9.24 4.32
C ASP A 67 16.89 -7.98 3.80
N ILE A 68 17.51 -7.24 2.88
CA ILE A 68 16.88 -6.08 2.21
C ILE A 68 15.61 -6.51 1.46
N PHE A 69 15.68 -7.61 0.70
CA PHE A 69 14.52 -8.13 -0.02
C PHE A 69 13.38 -8.53 0.93
N ASN A 70 13.69 -9.18 2.05
CA ASN A 70 12.72 -9.54 3.07
C ASN A 70 12.02 -8.30 3.67
N GLU A 71 12.76 -7.23 3.91
CA GLU A 71 12.18 -5.95 4.34
C GLU A 71 11.29 -5.32 3.26
N MET A 72 11.69 -5.36 1.99
CA MET A 72 10.85 -4.89 0.87
C MET A 72 9.52 -5.68 0.80
N MET A 73 9.56 -6.99 1.05
CA MET A 73 8.37 -7.83 1.11
C MET A 73 7.44 -7.46 2.26
N LYS A 74 7.98 -7.14 3.44
CA LYS A 74 7.19 -6.65 4.59
C LYS A 74 6.49 -5.32 4.26
N VAL A 75 7.22 -4.37 3.67
CA VAL A 75 6.66 -3.07 3.25
C VAL A 75 5.57 -3.26 2.19
N SER A 76 5.80 -4.15 1.22
CA SER A 76 4.81 -4.47 0.17
C SER A 76 3.53 -5.09 0.73
N LYS A 77 3.65 -6.02 1.69
CA LYS A 77 2.49 -6.60 2.39
C LYS A 77 1.71 -5.53 3.15
N ARG A 78 2.41 -4.62 3.85
CA ARG A 78 1.77 -3.50 4.55
C ARG A 78 1.03 -2.58 3.59
N MET A 79 1.61 -2.29 2.42
CA MET A 79 0.97 -1.49 1.37
C MET A 79 -0.33 -2.13 0.85
N GLN A 80 -0.44 -3.46 0.84
CA GLN A 80 -1.66 -4.16 0.43
C GLN A 80 -2.75 -4.16 1.51
N SER A 81 -2.44 -3.82 2.75
CA SER A 81 -3.35 -3.82 3.89
C SER A 81 -3.47 -2.44 4.55
N MET A 82 -3.19 -1.36 3.81
CA MET A 82 -3.26 0.00 4.35
C MET A 82 -4.70 0.35 4.70
N GLY A 83 -4.96 0.53 5.99
CA GLY A 83 -6.25 0.98 6.51
C GLY A 83 -6.40 2.50 6.38
N LYS A 84 -7.55 3.01 6.81
CA LYS A 84 -7.73 4.43 7.11
C LYS A 84 -6.99 4.69 8.42
N SER A 85 -5.87 5.41 8.35
CA SER A 85 -5.21 5.91 9.56
C SER A 85 -6.16 6.94 10.18
N CYS A 86 -6.72 6.63 11.35
CA CYS A 86 -7.46 7.59 12.18
C CYS A 86 -6.52 8.69 12.69
#